data_AF-A0A2C9LDM0-F1
#
_entry.id   AF-A0A2C9LDM0-F1
#
_cell.length_a   1.000
_cell.length_b   1.000
_cell.length_c   1.000
_cell.angle_alpha   90.00
_cell.angle_beta   90.00
_cell.angle_gamma   90.00
#
_symmetry.space_group_name_H-M   'P 1'
#
loop_
_entity.id
_entity.type
_entity.pdbx_description
1 polymer ?
#
loop_
_entity_poly.entity_id
_entity_poly.type
_entity_poly.pdbx_seq_one_letter_code
_entity_poly.pdbx_strand_id
1 'polypeptide(L)'
;MYNPQITVWIGWVVSIACGLAVVYGIHGDISAENKSSVAVSALYNALAKSAWGACVSWVIIACSSGYGGPVTVLLSWSPFIVLSRLTFMTYLIHPYVIYIFFNSQETLYASSYVMDIISYLGILWLTNMSSFVLMLALESPVIALEKVIFRIKRPLKQSRKSLLFA
;
A
#
# COMPACT_ATOMS: atom_id res chain seq x y z
N MET A 1 -0.90 39.22 1.26
CA MET A 1 -0.16 38.49 2.31
C MET A 1 -0.67 37.06 2.37
N TYR A 2 -0.20 36.18 1.49
CA TYR A 2 -0.53 34.75 1.54
C TYR A 2 0.62 34.04 2.24
N ASN A 3 0.40 33.57 3.46
CA ASN A 3 1.44 32.88 4.21
C ASN A 3 1.36 31.38 3.91
N PRO A 4 2.27 30.83 3.07
CA PRO A 4 2.18 29.45 2.58
C PRO A 4 2.19 28.41 3.71
N GLN A 5 2.76 28.75 4.87
CA GLN A 5 2.79 27.85 6.03
C GLN A 5 1.38 27.60 6.60
N ILE A 6 0.50 28.60 6.59
CA ILE A 6 -0.86 28.46 7.14
C ILE A 6 -1.67 27.47 6.30
N THR A 7 -1.57 27.56 4.97
CA THR A 7 -2.26 26.63 4.04
C THR A 7 -1.81 25.19 4.25
N VAL A 8 -0.51 24.97 4.50
CA VAL A 8 0.04 23.63 4.77
C VAL A 8 -0.55 23.05 6.06
N TRP A 9 -0.55 23.82 7.15
CA TRP A 9 -1.12 23.37 8.43
C TRP A 9 -2.61 23.07 8.33
N ILE A 10 -3.37 23.91 7.64
CA ILE A 10 -4.81 23.67 7.40
C ILE A 10 -5.00 22.36 6.62
N GLY A 11 -4.23 22.12 5.55
CA GLY A 11 -4.37 20.89 4.79
C GLY A 11 -4.03 19.64 5.60
N TRP A 12 -3.02 19.67 6.47
CA TRP A 12 -2.73 18.57 7.39
C TRP A 12 -3.89 18.31 8.34
N VAL A 13 -4.41 19.34 9.02
CA VAL A 13 -5.54 19.21 9.94
C VAL A 13 -6.78 18.67 9.22
N VAL A 14 -7.10 19.20 8.03
CA VAL A 14 -8.23 18.73 7.21
C VAL A 14 -8.05 17.28 6.78
N SER A 15 -6.85 16.88 6.35
CA SER A 15 -6.58 15.49 5.95
C SER A 15 -6.71 14.50 7.11
N ILE A 16 -6.23 14.87 8.30
CA ILE A 16 -6.33 14.03 9.50
C ILE A 16 -7.80 13.95 9.96
N ALA A 17 -8.50 15.08 10.03
CA ALA A 17 -9.92 15.12 10.41
C ALA A 17 -10.78 14.29 9.44
N CYS A 18 -10.54 14.42 8.13
CA CYS A 18 -11.23 13.64 7.11
C CYS A 18 -10.90 12.15 7.20
N GLY A 19 -9.62 11.78 7.38
CA GLY A 19 -9.21 10.39 7.57
C GLY A 19 -9.82 9.75 8.82
N LEU A 20 -9.86 10.48 9.95
CA LEU A 20 -10.51 10.03 11.17
C LEU A 20 -12.03 9.90 10.99
N ALA A 21 -12.67 10.87 10.33
CA ALA A 21 -14.11 10.81 10.03
C ALA A 21 -14.45 9.58 9.16
N VAL A 22 -13.59 9.25 8.19
CA VAL A 22 -13.74 8.01 7.42
C VAL A 22 -13.62 6.80 8.35
N VAL A 23 -12.55 6.66 9.13
CA VAL A 23 -12.35 5.46 9.99
C VAL A 23 -13.44 5.28 11.05
N TYR A 24 -13.83 6.36 11.74
CA TYR A 24 -14.81 6.30 12.83
C TYR A 24 -16.26 6.42 12.36
N GLY A 25 -16.52 6.82 11.11
CA GLY A 25 -17.89 6.95 10.58
C GLY A 25 -18.68 5.64 10.59
N ILE A 26 -18.00 4.49 10.50
CA ILE A 26 -18.63 3.15 10.54
C ILE A 26 -18.84 2.64 11.98
N HIS A 27 -18.15 3.20 12.98
CA HIS A 27 -18.18 2.64 14.34
C HIS A 27 -19.59 2.62 14.96
N GLY A 28 -20.41 3.62 14.66
CA GLY A 28 -21.80 3.69 15.14
C GLY A 28 -22.74 2.64 14.55
N ASP A 29 -22.51 2.21 13.30
CA ASP A 29 -23.33 1.20 12.62
C ASP A 29 -22.99 -0.23 13.12
N ILE A 30 -21.73 -0.48 13.48
CA ILE A 30 -21.27 -1.80 13.96
C ILE A 30 -21.73 -2.06 15.41
N SER A 31 -21.77 -1.04 16.26
CA SER A 31 -22.13 -1.17 17.68
C SER A 31 -23.64 -1.34 17.96
N ALA A 32 -24.49 -1.47 16.93
CA ALA A 32 -25.94 -1.71 17.02
C ALA A 32 -26.76 -0.67 17.82
N GLU A 33 -26.15 0.39 18.33
CA GLU A 33 -26.80 1.39 19.19
C GLU A 33 -27.60 2.42 18.38
N ASN A 34 -27.21 2.71 17.13
CA ASN A 34 -27.92 3.63 16.23
C ASN A 34 -27.77 3.20 14.78
N LYS A 35 -28.74 2.44 14.26
CA LYS A 35 -28.77 2.02 12.84
C LYS A 35 -28.91 3.27 11.97
N SER A 36 -27.84 3.62 11.26
CA SER A 36 -27.86 4.81 10.40
C SER A 36 -28.85 4.62 9.25
N SER A 37 -29.44 5.72 8.76
CA SER A 37 -30.35 5.66 7.63
C SER A 37 -29.63 5.08 6.40
N VAL A 38 -30.29 4.22 5.63
CA VAL A 38 -29.73 3.57 4.42
C VAL A 38 -29.06 4.58 3.47
N ALA A 39 -29.62 5.79 3.40
CA ALA A 39 -29.06 6.88 2.62
C ALA A 39 -27.66 7.32 3.11
N VAL A 40 -27.44 7.35 4.43
CA VAL A 40 -26.16 7.73 5.05
C VAL A 40 -25.12 6.63 4.82
N SER A 41 -25.46 5.35 5.02
CA SER A 41 -24.53 4.24 4.77
C SER A 41 -24.14 4.15 3.29
N ALA A 42 -25.08 4.38 2.36
CA ALA A 42 -24.81 4.39 0.93
C ALA A 42 -23.89 5.55 0.53
N LEU A 43 -24.16 6.76 1.04
CA LEU A 43 -23.30 7.93 0.83
C LEU A 43 -21.90 7.71 1.41
N TYR A 44 -21.82 7.15 2.61
CA TYR A 44 -20.54 6.81 3.23
C TYR A 44 -19.77 5.80 2.35
N ASN A 45 -20.38 4.70 1.92
CA ASN A 45 -19.70 3.71 1.08
C ASN A 45 -19.19 4.29 -0.25
N ALA A 46 -19.93 5.22 -0.86
CA ALA A 46 -19.52 5.89 -2.09
C ALA A 46 -18.41 6.92 -1.88
N LEU A 47 -18.48 7.70 -0.80
CA LEU A 47 -17.57 8.83 -0.55
C LEU A 47 -16.34 8.46 0.25
N ALA A 48 -16.41 7.47 1.14
CA ALA A 48 -15.32 7.11 2.04
C ALA A 48 -14.02 6.78 1.29
N LYS A 49 -14.12 6.00 0.20
CA LYS A 49 -12.95 5.62 -0.60
C LYS A 49 -12.36 6.82 -1.36
N SER A 50 -13.22 7.68 -1.89
CA SER A 50 -12.82 8.92 -2.57
C SER A 50 -12.19 9.92 -1.62
N ALA A 51 -12.78 10.10 -0.43
CA ALA A 51 -12.28 10.97 0.63
C ALA A 51 -10.94 10.48 1.18
N TRP A 52 -10.79 9.18 1.40
CA TRP A 52 -9.51 8.57 1.76
C TRP A 52 -8.44 8.82 0.69
N GLY A 53 -8.79 8.63 -0.58
CA GLY A 53 -7.91 8.95 -1.71
C GLY A 53 -7.49 10.42 -1.73
N ALA A 54 -8.42 11.35 -1.48
CA ALA A 54 -8.12 12.77 -1.37
C ALA A 54 -7.16 13.09 -0.22
N CYS A 55 -7.34 12.46 0.94
CA CYS A 55 -6.42 12.59 2.09
C CYS A 55 -5.00 12.14 1.72
N VAL A 56 -4.88 10.97 1.10
CA VAL A 56 -3.57 10.44 0.66
C VAL A 56 -2.96 11.34 -0.42
N SER A 57 -3.76 11.87 -1.35
CA SER A 57 -3.29 12.78 -2.39
C SER A 57 -2.69 14.06 -1.81
N TRP A 58 -3.29 14.62 -0.75
CA TRP A 58 -2.76 15.78 -0.05
C TRP A 58 -1.40 15.47 0.58
N VAL A 59 -1.25 14.29 1.22
CA VAL A 59 0.03 13.87 1.81
C VAL A 59 1.12 13.78 0.73
N ILE A 60 0.81 13.24 -0.45
CA ILE A 60 1.75 13.16 -1.57
C ILE A 60 2.18 14.56 -2.03
N ILE A 61 1.23 15.48 -2.20
CA ILE A 61 1.50 16.87 -2.61
C ILE A 61 2.34 17.60 -1.55
N ALA A 62 2.03 17.41 -0.27
CA ALA A 62 2.78 18.00 0.84
C ALA A 62 4.23 17.48 0.86
N CYS A 63 4.43 16.18 0.60
CA CYS A 63 5.76 15.58 0.50
C CYS A 63 6.54 16.07 -0.72
N SER A 64 5.91 16.19 -1.89
CA SER A 64 6.59 16.65 -3.10
C SER A 64 6.95 18.14 -3.08
N SER A 65 6.18 18.94 -2.34
CA SER A 65 6.40 20.39 -2.18
C SER A 65 7.44 20.75 -1.11
N GLY A 66 8.07 19.75 -0.47
CA GLY A 66 9.07 19.97 0.59
C GLY A 66 8.51 20.36 1.96
N TYR A 67 7.18 20.36 2.12
CA TYR A 67 6.48 20.66 3.38
C TYR A 67 6.06 19.41 4.16
N GLY A 68 6.56 18.23 3.78
CA GLY A 68 6.18 16.95 4.39
C GLY A 68 6.93 16.60 5.68
N GLY A 69 7.98 17.36 6.04
CA GLY A 69 8.70 17.20 7.31
C GLY A 69 9.10 15.75 7.62
N PRO A 70 8.68 15.17 8.77
CA PRO A 70 9.05 13.80 9.15
C PRO A 70 8.46 12.73 8.23
N VAL A 71 7.30 12.97 7.61
CA VAL A 71 6.64 11.99 6.72
C VAL A 71 7.47 11.76 5.47
N THR A 72 8.10 12.80 4.94
CA THR A 72 9.00 12.69 3.78
C THR A 72 10.24 11.85 4.09
N VAL A 73 10.78 11.95 5.31
CA VAL A 73 11.94 11.15 5.74
C VAL A 73 11.55 9.66 5.86
N LEU A 74 10.37 9.38 6.43
CA LEU A 74 9.84 8.02 6.54
C LEU A 74 9.55 7.39 5.17
N LEU A 75 8.98 8.15 4.23
CA LEU A 75 8.70 7.66 2.87
C LEU A 75 9.97 7.49 2.03
N SER A 76 11.01 8.29 2.29
CA SER A 76 12.29 8.20 1.57
C SER A 76 13.18 7.07 2.10
N TRP A 77 12.70 6.30 3.07
CA TRP A 77 13.47 5.22 3.69
C TRP A 77 13.48 3.97 2.79
N SER A 78 14.68 3.45 2.53
CA SER A 78 14.90 2.26 1.69
C SER A 78 14.02 1.03 2.07
N PRO A 79 13.76 0.72 3.35
CA PRO A 79 12.88 -0.40 3.72
C PRO A 79 11.45 -0.26 3.19
N PHE A 80 10.96 0.97 3.00
CA PHE A 80 9.59 1.21 2.51
C PHE A 80 9.41 0.77 1.06
N ILE A 81 10.49 0.78 0.27
CA ILE A 81 10.50 0.25 -1.10
C ILE A 81 10.31 -1.27 -1.08
N VAL A 82 11.02 -1.97 -0.21
CA VAL A 82 10.88 -3.43 -0.04
C VAL A 82 9.49 -3.77 0.50
N LEU A 83 9.00 -3.03 1.49
CA LEU A 83 7.67 -3.22 2.08
C LEU A 83 6.55 -2.99 1.06
N SER A 84 6.68 -1.97 0.20
CA SER A 84 5.73 -1.70 -0.88
C SER A 84 5.65 -2.85 -1.88
N ARG A 85 6.79 -3.47 -2.21
CA ARG A 85 6.83 -4.65 -3.09
C ARG A 85 6.21 -5.87 -2.41
N LEU A 86 6.49 -6.09 -1.12
CA LEU A 86 5.95 -7.22 -0.37
C LEU A 86 4.42 -7.13 -0.28
N THR A 87 3.92 -5.97 0.11
CA THR A 87 2.48 -5.72 0.23
C THR A 87 1.76 -5.87 -1.12
N PHE A 88 2.39 -5.46 -2.21
CA PHE A 88 1.87 -5.69 -3.56
C PHE A 88 1.78 -7.18 -3.91
N MET A 89 2.82 -7.97 -3.65
CA MET A 89 2.78 -9.42 -3.88
C MET A 89 1.72 -10.09 -3.00
N THR A 90 1.61 -9.68 -1.73
CA THR A 90 0.60 -10.17 -0.79
C THR A 90 -0.79 -9.89 -1.32
N TYR A 91 -1.05 -8.67 -1.82
CA TYR A 91 -2.34 -8.29 -2.39
C TYR A 91 -2.76 -9.17 -3.57
N LEU A 92 -1.82 -9.55 -4.45
CA LEU A 92 -2.11 -10.41 -5.60
C LEU A 92 -2.43 -11.86 -5.19
N ILE A 93 -1.72 -12.40 -4.20
CA ILE A 93 -1.84 -13.81 -3.79
C ILE A 93 -3.01 -14.01 -2.83
N HIS A 94 -3.35 -13.00 -2.03
CA HIS A 94 -4.42 -13.05 -1.05
C HIS A 94 -5.76 -13.60 -1.57
N PRO A 95 -6.34 -13.11 -2.68
CA PRO A 95 -7.59 -13.67 -3.22
C PRO A 95 -7.46 -15.13 -3.64
N TYR A 96 -6.29 -15.56 -4.10
CA TYR A 96 -6.04 -16.95 -4.49
C TYR A 96 -5.98 -17.88 -3.27
N VAL A 97 -5.31 -17.45 -2.19
CA VAL A 97 -5.26 -18.19 -0.93
C VAL A 97 -6.65 -18.31 -0.32
N ILE A 98 -7.42 -17.22 -0.33
CA ILE A 98 -8.82 -17.24 0.11
C ILE A 98 -9.64 -18.22 -0.73
N TYR A 99 -9.50 -18.18 -2.06
CA TYR A 99 -10.22 -19.08 -2.95
C TYR A 99 -9.95 -20.54 -2.64
N ILE A 100 -8.68 -20.92 -2.46
CA ILE A 100 -8.30 -22.29 -2.08
C ILE A 100 -8.89 -22.66 -0.71
N PHE A 101 -8.79 -21.75 0.27
CA PHE A 101 -9.30 -21.99 1.61
C PHE A 101 -10.81 -22.29 1.58
N PHE A 102 -11.60 -21.48 0.87
CA PHE A 102 -13.05 -21.70 0.75
C PHE A 102 -13.41 -22.97 -0.04
N ASN A 103 -12.66 -23.31 -1.09
CA ASN A 103 -12.91 -24.55 -1.86
C ASN A 103 -12.56 -25.82 -1.07
N SER A 104 -11.64 -25.73 -0.10
CA SER A 104 -11.26 -26.86 0.74
C SER A 104 -12.29 -27.18 1.84
N GLN A 105 -13.29 -26.32 2.06
CA GLN A 105 -14.30 -26.51 3.09
C GLN A 105 -15.43 -27.39 2.57
N GLU A 106 -15.46 -28.66 3.00
CA GLU A 106 -16.51 -29.61 2.62
C GLU A 106 -17.76 -29.54 3.52
N THR A 107 -17.72 -28.75 4.61
CA THR A 107 -18.82 -28.63 5.60
C THR A 107 -19.12 -27.18 5.97
N LEU A 108 -20.36 -26.94 6.46
CA LEU A 108 -20.82 -25.62 6.91
C LEU A 108 -19.91 -25.09 8.03
N TYR A 109 -19.31 -23.93 7.79
CA TYR A 109 -18.45 -23.25 8.75
C TYR A 109 -19.27 -22.87 9.98
N ALA A 110 -18.98 -23.47 11.14
CA ALA A 110 -19.58 -23.07 12.39
C ALA A 110 -18.92 -21.75 12.84
N SER A 111 -19.60 -20.62 12.58
CA SER A 111 -19.10 -19.28 12.94
C SER A 111 -19.06 -19.11 14.46
N SER A 112 -17.89 -19.33 15.03
CA SER A 112 -17.54 -18.92 16.39
C SER A 112 -16.45 -17.87 16.29
N TYR A 113 -16.58 -16.78 17.04
CA TYR A 113 -15.63 -15.65 17.02
C TYR A 113 -14.16 -16.09 17.15
N VAL A 114 -13.90 -17.13 17.94
CA VAL A 114 -12.54 -17.66 18.15
C VAL A 114 -12.00 -18.32 16.88
N MET A 115 -12.81 -19.08 16.17
CA MET A 115 -12.41 -19.78 14.95
C MET A 115 -12.22 -18.80 13.77
N ASP A 116 -13.04 -17.75 13.70
CA ASP A 116 -12.90 -16.69 12.71
C ASP A 116 -11.58 -15.91 12.89
N ILE A 117 -11.22 -15.58 14.13
CA ILE A 117 -9.95 -14.89 14.44
C ILE A 117 -8.75 -15.78 14.09
N ILE A 118 -8.79 -17.07 14.46
CA ILE A 118 -7.70 -18.01 14.20
C ILE A 118 -7.52 -18.24 12.69
N SER A 119 -8.62 -18.41 11.95
CA SER A 119 -8.55 -18.61 10.49
C SER A 119 -8.08 -17.35 9.77
N TYR A 120 -8.54 -16.17 10.16
CA TYR A 120 -8.06 -14.90 9.62
C TYR A 120 -6.55 -14.74 9.83
N LEU A 121 -6.08 -14.98 11.05
CA LEU A 121 -4.65 -14.89 11.36
C LEU A 121 -3.85 -15.94 10.57
N GLY A 122 -4.36 -17.17 10.46
CA GLY A 122 -3.74 -18.23 9.66
C GLY A 122 -3.60 -17.86 8.19
N ILE A 123 -4.68 -17.38 7.56
CA ILE A 123 -4.69 -16.96 6.15
C ILE A 123 -3.74 -15.78 5.94
N LEU A 124 -3.74 -14.80 6.84
CA LEU A 124 -2.80 -13.67 6.80
C LEU A 124 -1.34 -14.13 6.82
N TRP A 125 -0.99 -15.00 7.77
CA TRP A 125 0.38 -15.49 7.92
C TRP A 125 0.82 -16.31 6.70
N LEU A 126 0.00 -17.24 6.22
CA LEU A 126 0.29 -18.05 5.04
C LEU A 126 0.46 -17.19 3.78
N THR A 127 -0.43 -16.22 3.59
CA THR A 127 -0.34 -15.29 2.45
C THR A 127 0.94 -14.46 2.54
N ASN A 128 1.29 -13.95 3.72
CA ASN A 128 2.50 -13.15 3.89
C ASN A 128 3.79 -13.96 3.68
N MET A 129 3.84 -15.22 4.15
CA MET A 129 4.97 -16.12 3.91
C MET A 129 5.13 -16.45 2.42
N SER A 130 4.04 -16.80 1.73
CA SER A 130 4.06 -17.11 0.29
C SER A 130 4.46 -15.90 -0.56
N SER A 131 3.95 -14.72 -0.20
CA SER A 131 4.32 -13.43 -0.81
C SER A 131 5.80 -13.12 -0.65
N PHE A 132 6.37 -13.35 0.54
CA PHE A 132 7.78 -13.14 0.79
C PHE A 132 8.66 -14.05 -0.09
N VAL A 133 8.31 -15.33 -0.21
CA VAL A 133 9.01 -16.28 -1.09
C VAL A 133 8.92 -15.83 -2.56
N LEU A 134 7.73 -15.44 -3.01
CA LEU A 134 7.52 -14.95 -4.38
C LEU A 134 8.29 -13.65 -4.65
N MET A 135 8.36 -12.75 -3.67
CA MET A 135 9.16 -11.54 -3.80
C MET A 135 10.65 -11.85 -3.96
N LEU A 136 11.22 -12.76 -3.17
CA LEU A 136 12.62 -13.18 -3.32
C LEU A 136 12.89 -13.88 -4.67
N ALA A 137 11.95 -14.72 -5.11
CA ALA A 137 12.03 -15.43 -6.38
C ALA A 137 11.98 -14.48 -7.59
N LEU A 138 11.23 -13.38 -7.50
CA LEU A 138 11.11 -12.37 -8.56
C LEU A 138 12.19 -11.28 -8.50
N GLU A 139 12.68 -10.94 -7.31
CA GLU A 139 13.69 -9.90 -7.16
C GLU A 139 15.07 -10.34 -7.67
N SER A 140 15.45 -11.60 -7.46
CA SER A 140 16.71 -12.16 -7.97
C SER A 140 16.87 -12.13 -9.51
N PRO A 141 15.87 -12.51 -10.34
CA PRO A 141 15.97 -12.39 -11.79
C PRO A 141 15.89 -10.93 -12.25
N VAL A 142 15.14 -10.05 -11.57
CA VAL A 142 15.06 -8.63 -11.93
C VAL A 142 16.41 -7.94 -11.74
N ILE A 143 17.11 -8.21 -10.63
CA ILE A 143 18.46 -7.68 -10.40
C ILE A 143 19.45 -8.22 -11.44
N ALA A 144 19.33 -9.50 -11.81
CA ALA A 144 20.17 -10.08 -12.87
C ALA A 144 19.89 -9.42 -14.24
N LEU A 145 18.62 -9.20 -14.57
CA LEU A 145 18.18 -8.56 -15.81
C LEU A 145 18.66 -7.11 -15.89
N GLU A 146 18.52 -6.36 -14.79
CA GLU A 146 18.99 -4.97 -14.68
C GLU A 146 20.50 -4.90 -14.95
N LYS A 147 21.29 -5.80 -14.36
CA LYS A 147 22.73 -5.88 -14.62
C LYS A 147 23.04 -6.15 -16.09
N VAL A 148 22.31 -7.05 -16.76
CA VAL A 148 22.50 -7.34 -18.19
C VAL A 148 22.16 -6.12 -19.04
N ILE A 149 21.01 -5.47 -18.80
CA ILE A 149 20.54 -4.31 -19.56
C ILE A 149 21.46 -3.09 -19.38
N PHE A 150 21.90 -2.78 -18.15
CA PHE A 150 22.82 -1.67 -17.91
C PHE A 150 24.24 -1.95 -18.40
N ARG A 151 24.66 -3.22 -18.48
CA ARG A 151 25.93 -3.60 -19.12
C ARG A 151 25.87 -3.39 -20.64
N ILE A 152 24.71 -3.61 -21.26
CA ILE A 152 24.45 -3.31 -22.69
C ILE A 152 24.48 -1.80 -22.96
N LYS A 153 24.03 -0.95 -22.03
CA LYS A 153 24.09 0.53 -22.15
C LYS A 153 25.50 1.13 -22.04
N ARG A 154 26.56 0.34 -21.80
CA ARG A 154 27.95 0.81 -21.95
C ARG A 154 28.57 0.27 -23.26
N PRO A 155 28.14 0.70 -24.46
CA PRO A 155 28.93 0.44 -25.65
C PRO A 155 30.15 1.37 -25.67
N LEU A 156 31.34 0.78 -25.53
CA LEU A 156 32.60 1.16 -26.18
C LEU A 156 32.95 2.67 -26.29
N LYS A 157 33.07 3.40 -25.18
CA LYS A 157 33.81 4.69 -25.16
C LYS A 157 35.30 4.55 -24.78
N GLN A 158 35.86 3.35 -24.85
CA GLN A 158 37.26 3.09 -24.47
C GLN A 158 38.15 2.60 -25.63
N SER A 159 37.60 2.10 -26.74
CA SER A 159 38.39 1.43 -27.81
C SER A 159 38.67 2.29 -29.06
N ARG A 160 38.46 3.63 -29.00
CA ARG A 160 38.81 4.55 -30.10
C ARG A 160 39.83 5.64 -29.72
N LYS A 161 40.61 5.44 -28.65
CA LYS A 161 41.78 6.29 -28.32
C LYS A 161 43.12 5.60 -28.54
N SER A 162 43.17 4.28 -28.75
CA SER A 162 44.42 3.53 -28.99
C SER A 162 44.75 3.32 -30.47
N LEU A 163 43.86 3.68 -31.41
CA LEU A 163 44.08 3.56 -32.86
C LEU A 163 44.39 4.90 -33.55
N LEU A 164 44.53 6.00 -32.80
CA LEU A 164 44.95 7.31 -33.30
C LEU A 164 46.42 7.61 -32.96
N PHE A 165 47.15 6.64 -32.40
CA PHE A 165 48.55 6.77 -31.98
C PHE A 165 49.39 5.52 -32.34
N ALA A 166 49.04 4.84 -33.43
CA ALA A 166 49.87 3.81 -34.08
C ALA A 166 49.86 4.07 -35.59
#